data_AF-A0AA39TB99-F1
#
_entry.id   AF-A0AA39TB99-F1
#
_cell.length_a   1.000
_cell.length_b   1.000
_cell.length_c   1.000
_cell.angle_alpha   90.00
_cell.angle_beta   90.00
_cell.angle_gamma   90.00
#
_symmetry.space_group_name_H-M   'P 1'
#
loop_
_entity.id
_entity.type
_entity.pdbx_description
1 polymer ?
#
loop_
_entity_poly.entity_id
_entity_poly.type
_entity_poly.pdbx_seq_one_letter_code
_entity_poly.pdbx_strand_id
1 'polypeptide(L)'
;MNHTMSSLRVKGTQLVNLNNDQVVLRGAGLGGWMCMENFISGYPGCEFQIRDALNNVLGERKANLFFDKYLEYFFMDSDAMFFRSLGLNCIRIAVNYRHFEGKRQLSQIFCGAMSTFADDSNPRVLKREGFHHLDRVISLCAKHSIYTIIDMHTAPGAQSGGWHADGGTHIASFWKHKDFQDRFVWLWTEIASHYKYNEWVAGYNLMNEPADPHPTFTRLVEVYDRLCTAIQSVDPNHIIFLDGNTFASDFTKFPENVKERWGENVAYAIHDYSLYGFPKSKEAYVGSAEQKAKLQAVYKRKRRWMDDRGLCVWNGEWGPVYARTEYDGVATDEINKARYMVLRDQLELYNKDMLSWSIWLYKDIGFQGMVYVNPDTPYMERLRPFLLKKHRLAADAWGADDSGVKHLYDPIVNHIVDAVPDEMKRKLYPPLWTLEDRVTRIARTMLVAEFLVGEWAEIFRGLDEEELEVLAKSFQFESCLKRQGLNDVLKENAEIVA
;
A
#
# COMPACT_ATOMS: atom_id res chain seq x y z
N MET A 1 17.46 1.69 27.84
CA MET A 1 16.31 1.82 28.75
C MET A 1 15.33 0.73 28.39
N ASN A 2 14.81 -0.03 29.36
CA ASN A 2 13.73 -0.98 29.10
C ASN A 2 12.51 -0.16 28.66
N HIS A 3 12.19 -0.13 27.37
CA HIS A 3 10.89 0.36 26.93
C HIS A 3 9.86 -0.62 27.46
N THR A 4 9.27 -0.27 28.61
CA THR A 4 8.12 -0.97 29.16
C THR A 4 7.00 -0.92 28.13
N MET A 5 6.56 -2.13 27.75
CA MET A 5 5.43 -2.44 26.87
C MET A 5 4.23 -1.58 27.23
N SER A 6 3.56 -1.00 26.24
CA SER A 6 2.29 -0.35 26.48
C SER A 6 1.52 -0.11 25.19
N SER A 7 0.22 -0.37 25.20
CA SER A 7 -0.69 0.11 24.16
C SER A 7 -0.50 1.61 23.89
N LEU A 8 -0.69 2.01 22.63
CA LEU A 8 -0.66 3.41 22.24
C LEU A 8 -2.05 4.02 22.25
N ARG A 9 -2.12 5.32 22.53
CA ARG A 9 -3.34 6.12 22.39
C ARG A 9 -3.03 7.49 21.80
N VAL A 10 -4.05 8.11 21.24
CA VAL A 10 -3.99 9.52 20.84
C VAL A 10 -4.22 10.41 22.06
N LYS A 11 -3.38 11.45 22.20
CA LYS A 11 -3.55 12.54 23.17
C LYS A 11 -3.31 13.87 22.46
N GLY A 12 -4.40 14.56 22.11
CA GLY A 12 -4.33 15.78 21.30
C GLY A 12 -3.74 15.49 19.92
N THR A 13 -2.57 16.05 19.62
CA THR A 13 -1.86 15.86 18.36
C THR A 13 -0.83 14.72 18.39
N GLN A 14 -0.64 14.07 19.53
CA GLN A 14 0.45 13.13 19.77
C GLN A 14 -0.05 11.69 19.92
N LEU A 15 0.79 10.73 19.54
CA LEU A 15 0.69 9.35 20.01
C LEU A 15 1.46 9.22 21.31
N VAL A 16 0.86 8.61 22.32
CA VAL A 16 1.49 8.41 23.63
C VAL A 16 1.35 6.97 24.10
N ASN A 17 2.31 6.55 24.90
CA ASN A 17 2.29 5.28 25.63
C ASN A 17 1.34 5.37 26.85
N LEU A 18 1.16 4.29 27.61
CA LEU A 18 0.29 4.29 28.82
C LEU A 18 0.79 5.22 29.94
N ASN A 19 2.08 5.55 29.96
CA ASN A 19 2.67 6.52 30.90
C ASN A 19 2.51 7.98 30.45
N ASN A 20 1.91 8.23 29.28
CA ASN A 20 1.83 9.54 28.59
C ASN A 20 3.15 10.04 27.98
N ASP A 21 4.15 9.20 27.82
CA ASP A 21 5.34 9.57 27.05
C ASP A 21 4.99 9.57 25.56
N GLN A 22 5.43 10.60 24.84
CA GLN A 22 5.24 10.67 23.40
C GLN A 22 5.99 9.55 22.69
N VAL A 23 5.32 8.88 21.75
CA VAL A 23 5.90 7.87 20.88
C VAL A 23 5.82 8.39 19.44
N VAL A 24 6.95 8.40 18.75
CA VAL A 24 6.99 8.71 17.32
C VAL A 24 7.22 7.43 16.54
N LEU A 25 6.27 7.07 15.69
CA LEU A 25 6.38 5.88 14.86
C LEU A 25 7.25 6.18 13.63
N ARG A 26 8.32 5.39 13.47
CA ARG A 26 9.24 5.38 12.34
C ARG A 26 9.08 4.05 11.65
N GLY A 27 8.28 4.03 10.59
CA GLY A 27 7.75 2.80 10.03
C GLY A 27 7.98 2.57 8.55
N ALA A 28 7.67 1.36 8.10
CA ALA A 28 7.56 1.03 6.68
C ALA A 28 6.28 0.26 6.40
N GLY A 29 5.75 0.44 5.19
CA GLY A 29 4.67 -0.39 4.68
C GLY A 29 5.16 -1.79 4.34
N LEU A 30 4.42 -2.81 4.78
CA LEU A 30 4.57 -4.19 4.32
C LEU A 30 3.62 -4.44 3.15
N GLY A 31 3.77 -3.61 2.10
CA GLY A 31 3.12 -3.80 0.81
C GLY A 31 3.71 -4.99 0.05
N GLY A 32 2.98 -5.51 -0.94
CA GLY A 32 3.42 -6.65 -1.73
C GLY A 32 3.25 -8.01 -1.05
N TRP A 33 2.76 -8.03 0.19
CA TRP A 33 2.64 -9.24 0.99
C TRP A 33 1.19 -9.76 1.00
N MET A 34 0.42 -9.48 2.06
CA MET A 34 -1.01 -9.82 2.14
C MET A 34 -1.91 -8.84 1.37
N CYS A 35 -1.35 -7.80 0.77
CA CYS A 35 -1.94 -7.07 -0.34
C CYS A 35 -0.82 -6.88 -1.35
N MET A 36 -0.91 -7.61 -2.46
CA MET A 36 0.13 -7.58 -3.48
C MET A 36 -0.04 -6.36 -4.40
N GLU A 37 1.07 -5.82 -4.91
CA GLU A 37 1.03 -4.80 -5.96
C GLU A 37 1.97 -5.13 -7.11
N ASN A 38 1.57 -4.73 -8.32
CA ASN A 38 2.21 -5.10 -9.57
C ASN A 38 3.67 -4.65 -9.67
N PHE A 39 4.02 -3.45 -9.19
CA PHE A 39 5.38 -2.95 -9.19
C PHE A 39 6.25 -3.54 -8.08
N ILE A 40 5.65 -4.09 -7.02
CA ILE A 40 6.36 -4.68 -5.88
C ILE A 40 6.82 -6.09 -6.18
N SER A 41 5.96 -6.90 -6.80
CA SER A 41 6.23 -8.33 -7.05
C SER A 41 6.41 -8.66 -8.53
N GLY A 42 6.20 -7.70 -9.45
CA GLY A 42 6.55 -7.82 -10.86
C GLY A 42 5.45 -8.36 -11.79
N TYR A 43 4.29 -8.73 -11.26
CA TYR A 43 3.15 -9.20 -12.05
C TYR A 43 2.37 -8.03 -12.70
N PRO A 44 1.54 -8.22 -13.74
CA PRO A 44 0.73 -7.16 -14.34
C PRO A 44 -0.71 -7.10 -13.76
N GLY A 45 -1.35 -5.93 -13.82
CA GLY A 45 -2.77 -5.81 -13.43
C GLY A 45 -2.98 -5.83 -11.92
N CYS A 46 -4.01 -6.57 -11.46
CA CYS A 46 -4.42 -6.67 -10.05
C CYS A 46 -4.09 -8.04 -9.43
N GLU A 47 -4.04 -8.11 -8.10
CA GLU A 47 -3.71 -9.33 -7.36
C GLU A 47 -4.71 -10.47 -7.64
N PHE A 48 -6.01 -10.17 -7.68
CA PHE A 48 -7.03 -11.19 -7.95
C PHE A 48 -6.83 -11.87 -9.32
N GLN A 49 -6.43 -11.09 -10.34
CA GLN A 49 -6.23 -11.59 -11.70
C GLN A 49 -5.07 -12.58 -11.76
N ILE A 50 -3.97 -12.27 -11.06
CA ILE A 50 -2.76 -13.11 -11.10
C ILE A 50 -2.89 -14.35 -10.23
N ARG A 51 -3.66 -14.28 -9.13
CA ARG A 51 -4.01 -15.47 -8.34
C ARG A 51 -4.85 -16.43 -9.18
N ASP A 52 -5.82 -15.91 -9.94
CA ASP A 52 -6.66 -16.72 -10.82
C ASP A 52 -5.91 -17.33 -11.99
N ALA A 53 -5.09 -16.53 -12.66
CA ALA A 53 -4.29 -17.03 -13.77
C ALA A 53 -3.30 -18.11 -13.32
N LEU A 54 -2.67 -17.93 -12.16
CA LEU A 54 -1.75 -18.94 -11.62
C LEU A 54 -2.48 -20.23 -11.20
N ASN A 55 -3.65 -20.11 -10.58
CA ASN A 55 -4.54 -21.25 -10.30
C ASN A 55 -4.88 -22.03 -11.58
N ASN A 56 -5.20 -21.33 -12.67
CA ASN A 56 -5.53 -21.96 -13.96
C ASN A 56 -4.33 -22.66 -14.61
N VAL A 57 -3.12 -22.11 -14.45
CA VAL A 57 -1.90 -22.68 -15.06
C VAL A 57 -1.32 -23.84 -14.25
N LEU A 58 -1.25 -23.69 -12.92
CA LEU A 58 -0.58 -24.66 -12.03
C LEU A 58 -1.54 -25.67 -11.38
N GLY A 59 -2.83 -25.32 -11.30
CA GLY A 59 -3.79 -25.98 -10.42
C GLY A 59 -3.71 -25.43 -8.99
N GLU A 60 -4.86 -25.50 -8.29
CA GLU A 60 -5.09 -24.92 -6.96
C GLU A 60 -4.03 -25.30 -5.92
N ARG A 61 -3.66 -26.59 -5.84
CA ARG A 61 -2.69 -27.08 -4.85
C ARG A 61 -1.34 -26.37 -4.95
N LYS A 62 -0.78 -26.30 -6.16
CA LYS A 62 0.54 -25.71 -6.43
C LYS A 62 0.54 -24.19 -6.30
N ALA A 63 -0.51 -23.54 -6.78
CA ALA A 63 -0.66 -22.10 -6.63
C ALA A 63 -0.82 -21.69 -5.15
N ASN A 64 -1.62 -22.42 -4.37
CA ASN A 64 -1.74 -22.18 -2.93
C ASN A 64 -0.43 -22.40 -2.19
N LEU A 65 0.32 -23.47 -2.50
CA LEU A 65 1.65 -23.69 -1.95
C LEU A 65 2.59 -22.51 -2.26
N PHE A 66 2.65 -22.06 -3.51
CA PHE A 66 3.51 -20.96 -3.90
C PHE A 66 3.18 -19.69 -3.13
N PHE A 67 1.90 -19.31 -3.01
CA PHE A 67 1.52 -18.10 -2.29
C PHE A 67 1.69 -18.21 -0.77
N ASP A 68 1.42 -19.36 -0.17
CA ASP A 68 1.68 -19.60 1.26
C ASP A 68 3.18 -19.45 1.56
N LYS A 69 4.03 -20.08 0.75
CA LYS A 69 5.50 -19.96 0.87
C LYS A 69 6.00 -18.55 0.56
N TYR A 70 5.42 -17.88 -0.43
CA TYR A 70 5.72 -16.48 -0.71
C TYR A 70 5.44 -15.62 0.52
N LEU A 71 4.25 -15.75 1.13
CA LEU A 71 3.90 -15.01 2.34
C LEU A 71 4.78 -15.39 3.54
N GLU A 72 5.22 -16.64 3.64
CA GLU A 72 6.19 -17.07 4.66
C GLU A 72 7.53 -16.35 4.49
N TYR A 73 8.16 -16.50 3.32
CA TYR A 73 9.51 -16.00 3.04
C TYR A 73 9.60 -14.49 2.88
N PHE A 74 8.51 -13.80 2.51
CA PHE A 74 8.52 -12.35 2.33
C PHE A 74 8.83 -11.58 3.63
N PHE A 75 8.46 -12.11 4.80
CA PHE A 75 8.76 -11.49 6.08
C PHE A 75 8.96 -12.55 7.18
N MET A 76 10.20 -12.67 7.66
CA MET A 76 10.64 -13.61 8.68
C MET A 76 11.34 -12.88 9.84
N ASP A 77 11.86 -13.63 10.81
CA ASP A 77 12.52 -13.05 11.99
C ASP A 77 13.73 -12.17 11.62
N SER A 78 14.50 -12.55 10.60
CA SER A 78 15.64 -11.77 10.11
C SER A 78 15.22 -10.43 9.51
N ASP A 79 14.05 -10.35 8.89
CA ASP A 79 13.47 -9.10 8.39
C ASP A 79 13.16 -8.13 9.54
N ALA A 80 12.48 -8.63 10.58
CA ALA A 80 12.15 -7.85 11.78
C ALA A 80 13.43 -7.41 12.53
N MET A 81 14.41 -8.30 12.68
CA MET A 81 15.69 -7.99 13.31
C MET A 81 16.44 -6.89 12.53
N PHE A 82 16.49 -6.98 11.20
CA PHE A 82 17.09 -5.94 10.37
C PHE A 82 16.37 -4.60 10.51
N PHE A 83 15.04 -4.62 10.44
CA PHE A 83 14.24 -3.41 10.58
C PHE A 83 14.50 -2.71 11.92
N ARG A 84 14.54 -3.48 13.02
CA ARG A 84 14.88 -2.97 14.35
C ARG A 84 16.31 -2.43 14.44
N SER A 85 17.27 -3.04 13.74
CA SER A 85 18.67 -2.60 13.73
C SER A 85 18.88 -1.20 13.14
N LEU A 86 17.90 -0.71 12.36
CA LEU A 86 17.87 0.65 11.83
C LEU A 86 17.25 1.66 12.80
N GLY A 87 16.82 1.24 14.00
CA GLY A 87 16.12 2.09 14.96
C GLY A 87 14.63 2.32 14.65
N LEU A 88 14.10 1.65 13.62
CA LEU A 88 12.69 1.73 13.23
C LEU A 88 11.82 0.89 14.20
N ASN A 89 10.55 1.27 14.34
CA ASN A 89 9.69 0.78 15.42
C ASN A 89 8.23 0.50 15.01
N CYS A 90 7.86 0.61 13.73
CA CYS A 90 6.50 0.34 13.27
C CYS A 90 6.45 -0.33 11.88
N ILE A 91 5.60 -1.32 11.69
CA ILE A 91 5.28 -1.88 10.37
C ILE A 91 3.79 -1.66 10.08
N ARG A 92 3.48 -0.93 9.00
CA ARG A 92 2.10 -0.79 8.49
C ARG A 92 1.82 -1.99 7.58
N ILE A 93 0.96 -2.91 8.02
CA ILE A 93 0.66 -4.14 7.30
C ILE A 93 -0.56 -3.93 6.41
N ALA A 94 -0.33 -3.76 5.11
CA ALA A 94 -1.39 -3.71 4.12
C ALA A 94 -1.96 -5.12 3.89
N VAL A 95 -3.27 -5.27 4.10
CA VAL A 95 -3.98 -6.55 3.93
C VAL A 95 -5.13 -6.41 2.95
N ASN A 96 -5.33 -7.45 2.13
CA ASN A 96 -6.44 -7.56 1.20
C ASN A 96 -7.62 -8.31 1.87
N TYR A 97 -8.85 -7.77 1.79
CA TYR A 97 -10.02 -8.35 2.45
C TYR A 97 -10.28 -9.82 2.07
N ARG A 98 -9.87 -10.23 0.85
CA ARG A 98 -10.05 -11.60 0.32
C ARG A 98 -9.29 -12.67 1.11
N HIS A 99 -8.30 -12.28 1.91
CA HIS A 99 -7.65 -13.21 2.85
C HIS A 99 -8.58 -13.65 3.98
N PHE A 100 -9.55 -12.81 4.36
CA PHE A 100 -10.37 -13.01 5.55
C PHE A 100 -11.83 -13.34 5.25
N GLU A 101 -12.35 -12.93 4.10
CA GLU A 101 -13.73 -13.18 3.69
C GLU A 101 -13.80 -14.09 2.47
N GLY A 102 -14.70 -15.07 2.49
CA GLY A 102 -15.06 -15.85 1.32
C GLY A 102 -15.14 -17.35 1.60
N LYS A 103 -14.98 -18.15 0.55
CA LYS A 103 -15.12 -19.60 0.67
C LYS A 103 -14.01 -20.17 1.55
N ARG A 104 -14.37 -20.93 2.59
CA ARG A 104 -13.38 -21.69 3.36
C ARG A 104 -12.58 -22.58 2.42
N GLN A 105 -11.26 -22.58 2.58
CA GLN A 105 -10.37 -23.51 1.90
C GLN A 105 -10.52 -24.90 2.54
N LEU A 106 -11.71 -25.51 2.44
CA LEU A 106 -11.91 -26.90 2.83
C LEU A 106 -11.19 -27.77 1.79
N SER A 107 -10.37 -28.69 2.28
CA SER A 107 -9.56 -29.68 1.57
C SER A 107 -10.35 -30.68 0.71
N GLN A 108 -11.57 -30.35 0.30
CA GLN A 108 -12.41 -31.24 -0.49
C GLN A 108 -12.24 -30.97 -1.98
N ILE A 109 -11.36 -31.81 -2.55
CA ILE A 109 -11.21 -32.16 -3.96
C ILE A 109 -12.60 -32.24 -4.63
N PHE A 110 -13.03 -31.17 -5.28
CA PHE A 110 -13.99 -31.26 -6.38
C PHE A 110 -13.55 -30.33 -7.51
N CYS A 111 -13.46 -30.96 -8.68
CA CYS A 111 -12.86 -30.51 -9.92
C CYS A 111 -13.54 -29.26 -10.51
N GLY A 112 -12.73 -28.36 -11.09
CA GLY A 112 -13.16 -27.31 -12.01
C GLY A 112 -12.72 -25.91 -11.56
N ALA A 113 -11.96 -25.22 -12.43
CA ALA A 113 -11.38 -23.88 -12.25
C ALA A 113 -12.15 -22.96 -11.28
N MET A 114 -11.49 -22.58 -10.19
CA MET A 114 -12.05 -21.69 -9.17
C MET A 114 -11.31 -20.36 -9.23
N SER A 115 -12.01 -19.32 -9.66
CA SER A 115 -11.56 -17.93 -9.66
C SER A 115 -11.75 -17.29 -8.29
N THR A 116 -11.05 -16.20 -7.98
CA THR A 116 -11.22 -15.31 -6.83
C THR A 116 -12.63 -14.74 -6.73
N PHE A 117 -13.40 -14.70 -7.84
CA PHE A 117 -14.85 -14.47 -7.80
C PHE A 117 -15.61 -15.48 -6.89
N ALA A 118 -15.04 -16.66 -6.63
CA ALA A 118 -15.60 -17.66 -5.72
C ALA A 118 -15.54 -17.22 -4.25
N ASP A 119 -14.61 -16.34 -3.88
CA ASP A 119 -14.56 -15.75 -2.54
C ASP A 119 -15.71 -14.76 -2.35
N ASP A 120 -15.89 -13.85 -3.30
CA ASP A 120 -17.01 -12.90 -3.31
C ASP A 120 -18.38 -13.59 -3.44
N SER A 121 -18.42 -14.86 -3.87
CA SER A 121 -19.63 -15.67 -3.92
C SER A 121 -20.09 -16.20 -2.54
N ASN A 122 -19.28 -16.03 -1.48
CA ASN A 122 -19.60 -16.45 -0.11
C ASN A 122 -19.36 -15.27 0.87
N PRO A 123 -20.11 -14.16 0.73
CA PRO A 123 -19.91 -12.99 1.59
C PRO A 123 -20.25 -13.33 3.04
N ARG A 124 -19.57 -12.65 3.98
CA ARG A 124 -19.70 -12.79 5.43
C ARG A 124 -19.37 -14.19 5.96
N VAL A 125 -18.48 -14.91 5.27
CA VAL A 125 -17.89 -16.15 5.77
C VAL A 125 -16.44 -15.86 6.15
N LEU A 126 -16.13 -15.94 7.44
CA LEU A 126 -14.78 -15.68 7.95
C LEU A 126 -13.85 -16.87 7.68
N LYS A 127 -12.74 -16.58 7.00
CA LYS A 127 -11.57 -17.45 6.79
C LYS A 127 -10.61 -17.29 7.96
N ARG A 128 -10.60 -18.25 8.89
CA ARG A 128 -9.71 -18.19 10.06
C ARG A 128 -8.25 -18.38 9.67
N GLU A 129 -8.00 -19.12 8.60
CA GLU A 129 -6.71 -19.31 7.96
C GLU A 129 -6.06 -17.98 7.51
N GLY A 130 -6.88 -16.97 7.18
CA GLY A 130 -6.41 -15.63 6.80
C GLY A 130 -5.60 -14.92 7.89
N PHE A 131 -5.79 -15.31 9.16
CA PHE A 131 -5.06 -14.73 10.30
C PHE A 131 -3.69 -15.38 10.51
N HIS A 132 -3.41 -16.57 9.95
CA HIS A 132 -2.19 -17.32 10.26
C HIS A 132 -0.90 -16.55 9.97
N HIS A 133 -0.77 -16.00 8.76
CA HIS A 133 0.40 -15.21 8.41
C HIS A 133 0.43 -13.86 9.13
N LEU A 134 -0.71 -13.21 9.31
CA LEU A 134 -0.81 -11.92 10.01
C LEU A 134 -0.39 -12.05 11.49
N ASP A 135 -0.93 -13.04 12.21
CA ASP A 135 -0.57 -13.38 13.60
C ASP A 135 0.93 -13.67 13.71
N ARG A 136 1.48 -14.43 12.75
CA ARG A 136 2.91 -14.76 12.69
C ARG A 136 3.75 -13.49 12.57
N VAL A 137 3.46 -12.60 11.62
CA VAL A 137 4.25 -11.37 11.42
C VAL A 137 4.10 -10.41 12.59
N ILE A 138 2.90 -10.23 13.14
CA ILE A 138 2.70 -9.42 14.35
C ILE A 138 3.52 -9.99 15.52
N SER A 139 3.56 -11.32 15.68
CA SER A 139 4.38 -11.98 16.70
C SER A 139 5.89 -11.81 16.46
N LEU A 140 6.35 -11.82 15.21
CA LEU A 140 7.75 -11.54 14.87
C LEU A 140 8.10 -10.08 15.20
N CYS A 141 7.28 -9.12 14.78
CA CYS A 141 7.44 -7.70 15.12
C CYS A 141 7.49 -7.48 16.64
N ALA A 142 6.58 -8.11 17.38
CA ALA A 142 6.50 -8.05 18.83
C ALA A 142 7.81 -8.50 19.52
N LYS A 143 8.42 -9.60 19.06
CA LYS A 143 9.71 -10.10 19.61
C LYS A 143 10.84 -9.08 19.51
N HIS A 144 10.79 -8.19 18.51
CA HIS A 144 11.81 -7.17 18.23
C HIS A 144 11.38 -5.76 18.66
N SER A 145 10.31 -5.64 19.43
CA SER A 145 9.75 -4.36 19.88
C SER A 145 9.34 -3.43 18.74
N ILE A 146 8.66 -3.99 17.73
CA ILE A 146 8.12 -3.27 16.59
C ILE A 146 6.59 -3.29 16.70
N TYR A 147 5.97 -2.12 16.74
CA TYR A 147 4.52 -1.97 16.63
C TYR A 147 4.04 -2.34 15.23
N THR A 148 2.77 -2.68 15.12
CA THR A 148 2.10 -2.94 13.84
C THR A 148 0.86 -2.08 13.71
N ILE A 149 0.57 -1.61 12.51
CA ILE A 149 -0.72 -1.00 12.17
C ILE A 149 -1.35 -1.90 11.12
N ILE A 150 -2.54 -2.42 11.39
CA ILE A 150 -3.27 -3.24 10.41
C ILE A 150 -4.02 -2.28 9.49
N ASP A 151 -3.68 -2.31 8.20
CA ASP A 151 -4.26 -1.45 7.18
C ASP A 151 -5.10 -2.29 6.22
N MET A 152 -6.42 -2.07 6.23
CA MET A 152 -7.29 -2.72 5.26
C MET A 152 -7.17 -1.99 3.93
N HIS A 153 -6.33 -2.57 3.07
CA HIS A 153 -5.85 -1.93 1.85
C HIS A 153 -6.82 -2.07 0.68
N THR A 154 -7.71 -3.07 0.75
CA THR A 154 -8.78 -3.32 -0.24
C THR A 154 -10.12 -3.48 0.46
N ALA A 155 -11.20 -3.10 -0.23
CA ALA A 155 -12.57 -3.31 0.23
C ALA A 155 -13.40 -4.10 -0.80
N PRO A 156 -14.47 -4.82 -0.40
CA PRO A 156 -15.41 -5.42 -1.33
C PRO A 156 -15.89 -4.43 -2.40
N GLY A 157 -15.74 -4.79 -3.67
CA GLY A 157 -16.08 -3.91 -4.79
C GLY A 157 -15.14 -2.71 -5.03
N ALA A 158 -13.97 -2.67 -4.37
CA ALA A 158 -12.93 -1.64 -4.46
C ALA A 158 -13.38 -0.23 -4.03
N GLN A 159 -12.68 0.34 -3.04
CA GLN A 159 -12.91 1.69 -2.50
C GLN A 159 -12.35 2.81 -3.40
N SER A 160 -11.48 2.45 -4.34
CA SER A 160 -10.91 3.36 -5.34
C SER A 160 -10.80 2.64 -6.69
N GLY A 161 -10.39 3.36 -7.74
CA GLY A 161 -10.17 2.78 -9.07
C GLY A 161 -8.70 2.43 -9.37
N GLY A 162 -7.85 2.37 -8.34
CA GLY A 162 -6.43 2.00 -8.46
C GLY A 162 -6.22 0.48 -8.51
N TRP A 163 -5.04 0.05 -8.97
CA TRP A 163 -4.67 -1.38 -8.96
C TRP A 163 -4.58 -1.93 -7.53
N HIS A 164 -4.11 -1.10 -6.59
CA HIS A 164 -3.94 -1.42 -5.17
C HIS A 164 -5.26 -1.64 -4.43
N ALA A 165 -6.41 -1.23 -5.00
CA ALA A 165 -7.74 -1.56 -4.46
C ALA A 165 -8.28 -2.91 -4.96
N ASP A 166 -7.50 -3.60 -5.82
CA ASP A 166 -7.74 -4.97 -6.31
C ASP A 166 -9.13 -5.19 -6.96
N GLY A 167 -9.62 -4.16 -7.67
CA GLY A 167 -10.94 -4.14 -8.31
C GLY A 167 -10.95 -4.44 -9.81
N GLY A 168 -9.80 -4.36 -10.51
CA GLY A 168 -9.70 -4.60 -11.95
C GLY A 168 -10.38 -3.56 -12.84
N THR A 169 -10.94 -2.50 -12.25
CA THR A 169 -11.66 -1.45 -12.97
C THR A 169 -11.41 -0.08 -12.35
N HIS A 170 -11.57 0.97 -13.16
CA HIS A 170 -11.46 2.36 -12.73
C HIS A 170 -12.69 2.85 -11.94
N ILE A 171 -13.73 2.02 -11.81
CA ILE A 171 -14.99 2.34 -11.13
C ILE A 171 -15.04 1.67 -9.76
N ALA A 172 -14.96 2.47 -8.70
CA ALA A 172 -15.12 2.01 -7.32
C ALA A 172 -16.58 1.64 -7.02
N SER A 173 -16.88 0.34 -6.99
CA SER A 173 -18.23 -0.20 -6.80
C SER A 173 -18.63 -0.23 -5.31
N PHE A 174 -17.67 -0.18 -4.39
CA PHE A 174 -17.89 -0.04 -2.95
C PHE A 174 -18.87 1.10 -2.60
N TRP A 175 -18.76 2.23 -3.30
CA TRP A 175 -19.61 3.40 -3.07
C TRP A 175 -21.04 3.27 -3.62
N LYS A 176 -21.28 2.31 -4.52
CA LYS A 176 -22.56 2.10 -5.19
C LYS A 176 -23.42 1.04 -4.51
N HIS A 177 -22.79 0.07 -3.86
CA HIS A 177 -23.49 -1.08 -3.29
C HIS A 177 -23.38 -1.08 -1.76
N LYS A 178 -24.51 -0.83 -1.10
CA LYS A 178 -24.60 -0.87 0.36
C LYS A 178 -24.13 -2.21 0.95
N ASP A 179 -24.38 -3.33 0.27
CA ASP A 179 -23.93 -4.65 0.74
C ASP A 179 -22.40 -4.74 0.88
N PHE A 180 -21.64 -4.12 -0.01
CA PHE A 180 -20.17 -4.07 0.10
C PHE A 180 -19.69 -3.31 1.34
N GLN A 181 -20.38 -2.23 1.71
CA GLN A 181 -20.12 -1.49 2.94
C GLN A 181 -20.51 -2.32 4.17
N ASP A 182 -21.61 -3.05 4.10
CA ASP A 182 -22.09 -3.91 5.19
C ASP A 182 -21.14 -5.09 5.43
N ARG A 183 -20.58 -5.68 4.36
CA ARG A 183 -19.51 -6.69 4.42
C ARG A 183 -18.24 -6.11 5.06
N PHE A 184 -17.86 -4.90 4.67
CA PHE A 184 -16.67 -4.24 5.20
C PHE A 184 -16.77 -3.94 6.70
N VAL A 185 -17.93 -3.44 7.16
CA VAL A 185 -18.19 -3.21 8.60
C VAL A 185 -18.18 -4.52 9.38
N TRP A 186 -18.81 -5.57 8.85
CA TRP A 186 -18.76 -6.89 9.46
C TRP A 186 -17.32 -7.38 9.59
N LEU A 187 -16.54 -7.35 8.51
CA LEU A 187 -15.18 -7.87 8.50
C LEU A 187 -14.27 -7.12 9.49
N TRP A 188 -14.37 -5.80 9.54
CA TRP A 188 -13.62 -5.00 10.51
C TRP A 188 -13.98 -5.35 11.97
N THR A 189 -15.24 -5.69 12.24
CA THR A 189 -15.67 -6.13 13.57
C THR A 189 -15.00 -7.46 13.95
N GLU A 190 -14.89 -8.40 13.01
CA GLU A 190 -14.20 -9.68 13.22
C GLU A 190 -12.69 -9.49 13.46
N ILE A 191 -12.04 -8.64 12.65
CA ILE A 191 -10.59 -8.36 12.77
C ILE A 191 -10.30 -7.66 14.11
N ALA A 192 -11.04 -6.61 14.46
CA ALA A 192 -10.87 -5.91 15.73
C ALA A 192 -11.12 -6.84 16.92
N SER A 193 -12.13 -7.72 16.85
CA SER A 193 -12.41 -8.71 17.90
C SER A 193 -11.26 -9.69 18.11
N HIS A 194 -10.52 -10.04 17.06
CA HIS A 194 -9.35 -10.92 17.12
C HIS A 194 -8.13 -10.23 17.76
N TYR A 195 -7.90 -8.95 17.47
CA TYR A 195 -6.69 -8.22 17.90
C TYR A 195 -6.84 -7.33 19.15
N LYS A 196 -8.05 -7.15 19.69
CA LYS A 196 -8.35 -6.21 20.80
C LYS A 196 -7.49 -6.27 22.08
N TYR A 197 -6.76 -7.36 22.31
CA TYR A 197 -5.87 -7.52 23.46
C TYR A 197 -4.38 -7.55 23.09
N ASN A 198 -4.04 -7.39 21.81
CA ASN A 198 -2.65 -7.44 21.35
C ASN A 198 -2.02 -6.04 21.34
N GLU A 199 -1.25 -5.73 22.37
CA GLU A 199 -0.62 -4.41 22.54
C GLU A 199 0.44 -4.05 21.46
N TRP A 200 0.90 -5.02 20.68
CA TRP A 200 1.80 -4.78 19.54
C TRP A 200 1.06 -4.37 18.28
N VAL A 201 -0.26 -4.41 18.28
CA VAL A 201 -1.08 -3.67 17.34
C VAL A 201 -1.24 -2.26 17.90
N ALA A 202 -0.67 -1.26 17.24
CA ALA A 202 -0.82 0.15 17.60
C ALA A 202 -2.23 0.67 17.24
N GLY A 203 -2.82 0.11 16.18
CA GLY A 203 -4.16 0.47 15.76
C GLY A 203 -4.55 -0.05 14.38
N TYR A 204 -5.68 0.45 13.91
CA TYR A 204 -6.36 0.03 12.69
C TYR A 204 -6.47 1.18 11.70
N ASN A 205 -5.85 1.05 10.53
CA ASN A 205 -6.07 1.96 9.42
C ASN A 205 -7.22 1.44 8.57
N LEU A 206 -8.37 2.11 8.68
CA LEU A 206 -9.66 1.49 8.35
C LEU A 206 -9.88 1.27 6.87
N MET A 207 -9.38 2.16 6.03
CA MET A 207 -9.58 2.08 4.59
C MET A 207 -8.49 2.87 3.91
N ASN A 208 -7.62 2.18 3.19
CA ASN A 208 -6.58 2.82 2.39
C ASN A 208 -7.18 3.60 1.22
N GLU A 209 -6.80 4.87 1.09
CA GLU A 209 -7.03 5.70 -0.10
C GLU A 209 -8.46 5.66 -0.68
N PRO A 210 -9.51 5.96 0.12
CA PRO A 210 -10.87 6.05 -0.41
C PRO A 210 -10.97 7.12 -1.50
N ALA A 211 -11.76 6.82 -2.54
CA ALA A 211 -12.06 7.75 -3.61
C ALA A 211 -13.56 7.78 -3.91
N ASP A 212 -14.34 8.32 -2.97
CA ASP A 212 -15.78 8.54 -3.12
C ASP A 212 -16.03 9.70 -4.11
N PRO A 213 -16.66 9.45 -5.28
CA PRO A 213 -16.96 10.51 -6.25
C PRO A 213 -18.09 11.45 -5.82
N HIS A 214 -18.75 11.21 -4.68
CA HIS A 214 -19.83 12.07 -4.22
C HIS A 214 -19.28 13.45 -3.82
N PRO A 215 -19.84 14.57 -4.30
CA PRO A 215 -19.24 15.90 -4.14
C PRO A 215 -19.16 16.42 -2.70
N THR A 216 -19.91 15.82 -1.77
CA THR A 216 -19.95 16.21 -0.34
C THR A 216 -19.18 15.27 0.58
N PHE A 217 -18.62 14.16 0.07
CA PHE A 217 -17.94 13.09 0.84
C PHE A 217 -18.81 12.47 1.95
N THR A 218 -20.13 12.65 1.89
CA THR A 218 -21.04 12.18 2.94
C THR A 218 -21.02 10.65 3.07
N ARG A 219 -20.85 9.92 1.96
CA ARG A 219 -20.79 8.45 2.03
C ARG A 219 -19.55 7.94 2.75
N LEU A 220 -18.40 8.58 2.56
CA LEU A 220 -17.19 8.23 3.32
C LEU A 220 -17.39 8.46 4.82
N VAL A 221 -17.94 9.62 5.19
CA VAL A 221 -18.22 9.96 6.60
C VAL A 221 -19.22 8.98 7.22
N GLU A 222 -20.30 8.63 6.51
CA GLU A 222 -21.30 7.65 6.95
C GLU A 222 -20.70 6.24 7.11
N VAL A 223 -19.79 5.83 6.22
CA VAL A 223 -19.06 4.56 6.35
C VAL A 223 -18.15 4.59 7.58
N TYR A 224 -17.42 5.67 7.83
CA TYR A 224 -16.59 5.82 9.03
C TYR A 224 -17.41 5.82 10.33
N ASP A 225 -18.59 6.43 10.37
CA ASP A 225 -19.47 6.32 11.54
C ASP A 225 -19.77 4.88 11.90
N ARG A 226 -20.13 4.09 10.89
CA ARG A 226 -20.50 2.69 11.06
C ARG A 226 -19.30 1.85 11.47
N LEU A 227 -18.15 2.08 10.85
CA LEU A 227 -16.91 1.38 11.17
C LEU A 227 -16.42 1.69 12.58
N CYS A 228 -16.27 2.98 12.92
CA CYS A 228 -15.84 3.42 14.25
C CYS A 228 -16.78 2.86 15.33
N THR A 229 -18.10 2.98 15.14
CA THR A 229 -19.09 2.43 16.08
C THR A 229 -18.94 0.92 16.26
N ALA A 230 -18.82 0.17 15.16
CA ALA A 230 -18.72 -1.28 15.20
C ALA A 230 -17.42 -1.75 15.87
N ILE A 231 -16.28 -1.18 15.49
CA ILE A 231 -14.96 -1.50 16.06
C ILE A 231 -14.92 -1.15 17.54
N GLN A 232 -15.32 0.06 17.92
CA GLN A 232 -15.27 0.52 19.31
C GLN A 232 -16.20 -0.27 20.23
N SER A 233 -17.25 -0.90 19.69
CA SER A 233 -18.13 -1.79 20.46
C SER A 233 -17.45 -3.09 20.92
N VAL A 234 -16.42 -3.54 20.21
CA VAL A 234 -15.66 -4.77 20.52
C VAL A 234 -14.25 -4.48 21.02
N ASP A 235 -13.68 -3.34 20.63
CA ASP A 235 -12.32 -2.89 20.91
C ASP A 235 -12.24 -1.37 21.10
N PRO A 236 -12.39 -0.89 22.35
CA PRO A 236 -12.35 0.54 22.63
C PRO A 236 -10.92 1.11 22.77
N ASN A 237 -9.87 0.28 22.70
CA ASN A 237 -8.53 0.65 23.16
C ASN A 237 -7.57 1.00 22.02
N HIS A 238 -7.68 0.33 20.88
CA HIS A 238 -6.78 0.55 19.75
C HIS A 238 -7.06 1.88 19.03
N ILE A 239 -6.00 2.51 18.52
CA ILE A 239 -6.13 3.75 17.75
C ILE A 239 -6.83 3.43 16.42
N ILE A 240 -7.75 4.31 16.02
CA ILE A 240 -8.34 4.28 14.67
C ILE A 240 -7.62 5.32 13.80
N PHE A 241 -7.07 4.89 12.66
CA PHE A 241 -6.46 5.76 11.65
C PHE A 241 -7.41 5.91 10.45
N LEU A 242 -7.82 7.14 10.16
CA LEU A 242 -8.76 7.49 9.08
C LEU A 242 -8.07 8.22 7.94
N ASP A 243 -8.15 7.65 6.74
CA ASP A 243 -7.69 8.29 5.51
C ASP A 243 -8.68 9.37 5.06
N GLY A 244 -8.14 10.41 4.44
CA GLY A 244 -8.93 11.42 3.71
C GLY A 244 -9.50 10.85 2.41
N ASN A 245 -10.52 11.51 1.87
CA ASN A 245 -11.03 11.13 0.56
C ASN A 245 -10.02 11.47 -0.55
N THR A 246 -10.30 11.02 -1.78
CA THR A 246 -9.48 11.31 -2.96
C THR A 246 -8.04 10.83 -2.76
N PHE A 247 -7.88 9.54 -2.44
CA PHE A 247 -6.57 8.91 -2.20
C PHE A 247 -5.81 9.59 -1.04
N ALA A 248 -6.43 9.63 0.15
CA ALA A 248 -5.85 10.18 1.39
C ALA A 248 -5.42 11.66 1.31
N SER A 249 -5.96 12.44 0.36
CA SER A 249 -5.49 13.80 0.07
C SER A 249 -6.48 14.92 0.44
N ASP A 250 -7.76 14.59 0.67
CA ASP A 250 -8.81 15.58 0.89
C ASP A 250 -9.67 15.29 2.14
N PHE A 251 -9.47 16.12 3.16
CA PHE A 251 -10.24 16.15 4.41
C PHE A 251 -11.24 17.32 4.46
N THR A 252 -11.30 18.17 3.43
CA THR A 252 -12.00 19.47 3.48
C THR A 252 -13.51 19.39 3.68
N LYS A 253 -14.10 18.19 3.54
CA LYS A 253 -15.53 17.94 3.76
C LYS A 253 -15.82 17.08 4.99
N PHE A 254 -14.81 16.74 5.78
CA PHE A 254 -15.02 16.06 7.06
C PHE A 254 -15.77 17.00 8.02
N PRO A 255 -16.64 16.47 8.89
CA PRO A 255 -17.44 17.30 9.79
C PRO A 255 -16.56 17.99 10.85
N GLU A 256 -17.05 19.07 11.46
CA GLU A 256 -16.28 19.78 12.50
C GLU A 256 -16.23 19.02 13.83
N ASN A 257 -17.26 18.24 14.15
CA ASN A 257 -17.42 17.55 15.43
C ASN A 257 -16.79 16.15 15.47
N VAL A 258 -15.64 15.96 14.81
CA VAL A 258 -15.04 14.62 14.67
C VAL A 258 -14.63 13.98 15.99
N LYS A 259 -14.22 14.76 16.99
CA LYS A 259 -13.84 14.26 18.32
C LYS A 259 -15.07 13.69 19.05
N GLU A 260 -16.20 14.36 18.96
CA GLU A 260 -17.47 13.88 19.53
C GLU A 260 -18.03 12.70 18.73
N ARG A 261 -17.81 12.70 17.41
CA ARG A 261 -18.38 11.72 16.49
C ARG A 261 -17.67 10.37 16.53
N TRP A 262 -16.34 10.36 16.59
CA TRP A 262 -15.53 9.14 16.54
C TRP A 262 -14.65 8.92 17.78
N GLY A 263 -14.66 9.85 18.74
CA GLY A 263 -13.89 9.76 19.97
C GLY A 263 -12.49 10.37 19.86
N GLU A 264 -11.78 10.41 20.99
CA GLU A 264 -10.46 11.03 21.08
C GLU A 264 -9.31 10.11 20.62
N ASN A 265 -9.53 8.80 20.58
CA ASN A 265 -8.50 7.82 20.19
C ASN A 265 -8.41 7.60 18.67
N VAL A 266 -8.46 8.70 17.91
CA VAL A 266 -8.51 8.71 16.44
C VAL A 266 -7.39 9.59 15.89
N ALA A 267 -6.67 9.07 14.90
CA ALA A 267 -5.66 9.79 14.12
C ALA A 267 -6.04 9.82 12.63
N TYR A 268 -5.48 10.77 11.90
CA TYR A 268 -5.80 11.00 10.49
C TYR A 268 -4.59 10.71 9.62
N ALA A 269 -4.79 9.89 8.58
CA ALA A 269 -3.75 9.38 7.72
C ALA A 269 -3.62 10.21 6.44
N ILE A 270 -2.49 10.88 6.25
CA ILE A 270 -2.12 11.51 4.97
C ILE A 270 -1.17 10.62 4.19
N HIS A 271 -1.18 10.74 2.86
CA HIS A 271 -0.14 10.19 1.99
C HIS A 271 0.68 11.31 1.36
N ASP A 272 1.98 11.36 1.67
CA ASP A 272 2.89 12.44 1.29
C ASP A 272 3.91 12.12 0.20
N TYR A 273 3.44 11.65 -0.94
CA TYR A 273 4.28 11.51 -2.14
C TYR A 273 4.63 12.88 -2.77
N SER A 274 5.90 13.06 -3.09
CA SER A 274 6.45 14.20 -3.82
C SER A 274 6.72 13.83 -5.27
N LEU A 275 6.32 14.66 -6.24
CA LEU A 275 6.64 14.46 -7.66
C LEU A 275 8.15 14.42 -7.93
N TYR A 276 8.97 15.08 -7.10
CA TYR A 276 10.43 14.99 -7.16
C TYR A 276 10.97 13.62 -6.79
N GLY A 277 10.13 12.71 -6.27
CA GLY A 277 10.45 11.32 -6.01
C GLY A 277 10.18 10.38 -7.19
N PHE A 278 9.62 10.86 -8.32
CA PHE A 278 9.16 10.00 -9.43
C PHE A 278 9.83 10.34 -10.78
N PRO A 279 9.88 9.38 -11.74
CA PRO A 279 10.41 9.60 -13.09
C PRO A 279 9.68 10.69 -13.88
N LYS A 280 8.37 10.86 -13.64
CA LYS A 280 7.54 11.91 -14.26
C LYS A 280 7.88 13.34 -13.81
N SER A 281 8.87 13.53 -12.93
CA SER A 281 9.30 14.87 -12.54
C SER A 281 9.85 15.64 -13.74
N LYS A 282 9.39 16.88 -13.93
CA LYS A 282 9.79 17.73 -15.07
C LYS A 282 11.16 18.36 -14.90
N GLU A 283 11.70 18.35 -13.70
CA GLU A 283 12.99 18.95 -13.36
C GLU A 283 13.73 18.05 -12.36
N ALA A 284 15.07 18.04 -12.43
CA ALA A 284 15.89 17.34 -11.46
C ALA A 284 15.79 18.03 -10.09
N TYR A 285 15.75 17.24 -9.02
CA TYR A 285 15.76 17.77 -7.67
C TYR A 285 17.20 18.07 -7.22
N VAL A 286 17.48 19.34 -6.96
CA VAL A 286 18.80 19.82 -6.50
C VAL A 286 18.73 20.42 -5.09
N GLY A 287 17.56 20.36 -4.43
CA GLY A 287 17.36 20.91 -3.09
C GLY A 287 17.40 22.44 -3.05
N SER A 288 17.00 23.12 -4.13
CA SER A 288 16.93 24.59 -4.14
C SER A 288 15.92 25.10 -3.11
N ALA A 289 16.03 26.36 -2.69
CA ALA A 289 15.09 26.98 -1.77
C ALA A 289 13.64 26.91 -2.29
N GLU A 290 13.44 27.11 -3.59
CA GLU A 290 12.14 27.02 -4.26
C GLU A 290 11.59 25.59 -4.25
N GLN A 291 12.45 24.59 -4.51
CA GLN A 291 12.04 23.18 -4.48
C GLN A 291 11.66 22.74 -3.06
N LYS A 292 12.46 23.12 -2.05
CA LYS A 292 12.15 22.86 -0.64
C LYS A 292 10.87 23.59 -0.19
N ALA A 293 10.66 24.83 -0.64
CA ALA A 293 9.43 25.56 -0.36
C ALA A 293 8.21 24.88 -0.98
N LYS A 294 8.32 24.30 -2.19
CA LYS A 294 7.25 23.49 -2.81
C LYS A 294 6.94 22.23 -1.98
N LEU A 295 7.96 21.49 -1.52
CA LEU A 295 7.76 20.34 -0.63
C LEU A 295 6.99 20.74 0.63
N GLN A 296 7.44 21.81 1.29
CA GLN A 296 6.80 22.33 2.50
C GLN A 296 5.36 22.78 2.26
N ALA A 297 5.08 23.45 1.14
CA ALA A 297 3.74 23.91 0.81
C ALA A 297 2.76 22.74 0.56
N VAL A 298 3.20 21.70 -0.13
CA VAL A 298 2.40 20.48 -0.37
C VAL A 298 2.10 19.77 0.95
N TYR A 299 3.13 19.57 1.77
CA TYR A 299 3.01 18.94 3.08
C TYR A 299 2.03 19.69 4.00
N LYS A 300 2.19 21.02 4.14
CA LYS A 300 1.27 21.85 4.93
C LYS A 300 -0.16 21.81 4.40
N ARG A 301 -0.35 21.81 3.07
CA ARG A 301 -1.69 21.73 2.47
C ARG A 301 -2.41 20.44 2.87
N LYS A 302 -1.73 19.30 2.83
CA LYS A 302 -2.31 17.98 3.17
C LYS A 302 -2.72 17.90 4.65
N ARG A 303 -1.96 18.56 5.52
CA ARG A 303 -2.22 18.57 6.97
C ARG A 303 -3.17 19.64 7.47
N ARG A 304 -3.36 20.72 6.69
CA ARG A 304 -4.05 21.93 7.13
C ARG A 304 -5.33 21.69 7.92
N TRP A 305 -6.22 20.83 7.40
CA TRP A 305 -7.51 20.57 8.04
C TRP A 305 -7.35 19.98 9.46
N MET A 306 -6.37 19.11 9.66
CA MET A 306 -6.06 18.48 10.95
C MET A 306 -5.34 19.46 11.88
N ASP A 307 -4.38 20.21 11.35
CA ASP A 307 -3.60 21.19 12.12
C ASP A 307 -4.51 22.31 12.66
N ASP A 308 -5.43 22.82 11.83
CA ASP A 308 -6.42 23.84 12.20
C ASP A 308 -7.36 23.36 13.34
N ARG A 309 -7.45 22.05 13.58
CA ARG A 309 -8.33 21.40 14.58
C ARG A 309 -7.57 20.75 15.73
N GLY A 310 -6.24 20.81 15.74
CA GLY A 310 -5.40 20.14 16.74
C GLY A 310 -5.64 18.63 16.80
N LEU A 311 -5.68 17.98 15.64
CA LEU A 311 -5.89 16.53 15.50
C LEU A 311 -4.57 15.81 15.29
N CYS A 312 -4.48 14.56 15.74
CA CYS A 312 -3.29 13.73 15.52
C CYS A 312 -3.18 13.33 14.04
N VAL A 313 -1.99 13.54 13.46
CA VAL A 313 -1.70 13.20 12.07
C VAL A 313 -0.65 12.10 12.03
N TRP A 314 -0.86 11.14 11.14
CA TRP A 314 0.10 10.12 10.77
C TRP A 314 0.28 10.15 9.25
N ASN A 315 1.52 10.05 8.77
CA ASN A 315 1.80 9.92 7.35
C ASN A 315 1.89 8.44 6.98
N GLY A 316 0.79 7.88 6.48
CA GLY A 316 0.65 6.44 6.21
C GLY A 316 1.52 5.93 5.05
N GLU A 317 1.82 6.82 4.10
CA GLU A 317 2.65 6.50 2.94
C GLU A 317 3.41 7.70 2.41
N TRP A 318 4.68 7.51 2.10
CA TRP A 318 5.52 8.47 1.40
C TRP A 318 6.78 7.76 0.86
N GLY A 319 7.63 8.51 0.17
CA GLY A 319 8.94 8.05 -0.28
C GLY A 319 9.12 8.18 -1.80
N PRO A 320 10.37 8.22 -2.28
CA PRO A 320 10.68 8.22 -3.70
C PRO A 320 10.74 6.78 -4.26
N VAL A 321 10.67 6.67 -5.59
CA VAL A 321 11.07 5.44 -6.30
C VAL A 321 12.48 5.58 -6.84
N TYR A 322 13.20 4.47 -6.97
CA TYR A 322 14.61 4.44 -7.31
C TYR A 322 14.87 3.90 -8.70
N ALA A 323 15.84 4.51 -9.37
CA ALA A 323 16.38 4.05 -10.63
C ALA A 323 17.11 2.72 -10.46
N ARG A 324 17.10 1.90 -11.51
CA ARG A 324 17.76 0.60 -11.59
C ARG A 324 18.59 0.55 -12.86
N THR A 325 19.81 0.03 -12.77
CA THR A 325 20.77 -0.01 -13.89
C THR A 325 20.21 -0.68 -15.14
N GLU A 326 19.36 -1.69 -14.98
CA GLU A 326 18.74 -2.42 -16.08
C GLU A 326 17.75 -1.58 -16.92
N TYR A 327 17.17 -0.51 -16.37
CA TYR A 327 16.23 0.38 -17.08
C TYR A 327 16.83 1.77 -17.33
N ASP A 328 17.53 2.33 -16.33
CA ASP A 328 18.01 3.71 -16.34
C ASP A 328 19.49 3.84 -16.76
N GLY A 329 20.21 2.71 -16.90
CA GLY A 329 21.59 2.68 -17.37
C GLY A 329 22.53 3.55 -16.52
N VAL A 330 23.39 4.33 -17.20
CA VAL A 330 24.42 5.18 -16.57
C VAL A 330 23.85 6.33 -15.73
N ALA A 331 22.57 6.66 -15.87
CA ALA A 331 21.92 7.71 -15.10
C ALA A 331 21.50 7.27 -13.67
N THR A 332 21.56 5.96 -13.39
CA THR A 332 21.03 5.35 -12.16
C THR A 332 21.51 6.03 -10.88
N ASP A 333 22.82 6.22 -10.75
CA ASP A 333 23.41 6.76 -9.52
C ASP A 333 23.03 8.23 -9.28
N GLU A 334 23.00 9.03 -10.34
CA GLU A 334 22.64 10.45 -10.24
C GLU A 334 21.15 10.62 -9.94
N ILE A 335 20.28 9.82 -10.56
CA ILE A 335 18.85 9.81 -10.23
C ILE A 335 18.67 9.45 -8.75
N ASN A 336 19.28 8.36 -8.28
CA ASN A 336 19.13 7.89 -6.91
C ASN A 336 19.69 8.88 -5.89
N LYS A 337 20.80 9.56 -6.20
CA LYS A 337 21.33 10.65 -5.38
C LYS A 337 20.30 11.77 -5.19
N ALA A 338 19.63 12.20 -6.25
CA ALA A 338 18.55 13.19 -6.16
C ALA A 338 17.37 12.68 -5.33
N ARG A 339 16.99 11.39 -5.46
CA ARG A 339 15.93 10.78 -4.65
C ARG A 339 16.26 10.77 -3.16
N TYR A 340 17.51 10.49 -2.79
CA TYR A 340 17.95 10.56 -1.39
C TYR A 340 17.90 12.00 -0.85
N MET A 341 18.15 13.02 -1.67
CA MET A 341 17.97 14.42 -1.26
C MET A 341 16.50 14.75 -0.97
N VAL A 342 15.57 14.32 -1.82
CA VAL A 342 14.13 14.50 -1.60
C VAL A 342 13.71 13.81 -0.29
N LEU A 343 14.15 12.57 -0.10
CA LEU A 343 13.90 11.78 1.12
C LEU A 343 14.34 12.54 2.38
N ARG A 344 15.57 13.08 2.37
CA ARG A 344 16.13 13.85 3.50
C ARG A 344 15.34 15.13 3.78
N ASP A 345 14.99 15.87 2.75
CA ASP A 345 14.26 17.14 2.91
C ASP A 345 12.82 16.91 3.42
N GLN A 346 12.15 15.81 3.01
CA GLN A 346 10.85 15.44 3.57
C GLN A 346 10.96 15.02 5.05
N LEU A 347 11.97 14.22 5.42
CA LEU A 347 12.21 13.83 6.82
C LEU A 347 12.50 15.05 7.71
N GLU A 348 13.22 16.04 7.21
CA GLU A 348 13.46 17.28 7.95
C GLU A 348 12.14 18.01 8.27
N LEU A 349 11.17 18.00 7.35
CA LEU A 349 9.83 18.54 7.60
C LEU A 349 9.10 17.73 8.67
N TYR A 350 9.13 16.40 8.57
CA TYR A 350 8.44 15.53 9.52
C TYR A 350 9.02 15.61 10.93
N ASN A 351 10.33 15.79 11.08
CA ASN A 351 10.98 15.96 12.39
C ASN A 351 10.54 17.23 13.10
N LYS A 352 10.36 18.34 12.36
CA LYS A 352 9.91 19.63 12.95
C LYS A 352 8.57 19.50 13.67
N ASP A 353 7.73 18.59 13.20
CA ASP A 353 6.39 18.36 13.75
C ASP A 353 6.30 17.06 14.58
N MET A 354 7.42 16.35 14.81
CA MET A 354 7.45 15.02 15.43
C MET A 354 6.44 14.04 14.80
N LEU A 355 6.25 14.15 13.48
CA LEU A 355 5.23 13.41 12.74
C LEU A 355 5.60 11.93 12.65
N SER A 356 4.69 11.06 13.07
CA SER A 356 4.80 9.62 12.84
C SER A 356 4.59 9.29 11.35
N TRP A 357 5.36 8.37 10.80
CA TRP A 357 5.29 8.05 9.37
C TRP A 357 5.54 6.57 9.04
N SER A 358 5.10 6.15 7.86
CA SER A 358 5.43 4.87 7.24
C SER A 358 5.88 5.06 5.80
N ILE A 359 7.15 4.77 5.51
CA ILE A 359 7.66 4.84 4.14
C ILE A 359 7.11 3.66 3.33
N TRP A 360 6.64 3.91 2.11
CA TRP A 360 6.34 2.84 1.17
C TRP A 360 7.66 2.53 0.45
N LEU A 361 8.28 1.35 0.59
CA LEU A 361 7.87 0.19 1.39
C LEU A 361 9.07 -0.62 1.91
N TYR A 362 8.81 -1.69 2.65
CA TYR A 362 9.85 -2.55 3.21
C TYR A 362 10.62 -3.38 2.17
N LYS A 363 9.94 -4.21 1.38
CA LYS A 363 10.55 -5.19 0.48
C LYS A 363 9.88 -5.19 -0.90
N ASP A 364 10.67 -5.30 -1.96
CA ASP A 364 10.17 -5.43 -3.33
C ASP A 364 11.18 -6.08 -4.30
N ILE A 365 10.92 -5.98 -5.61
CA ILE A 365 11.82 -6.43 -6.69
C ILE A 365 12.84 -5.36 -7.16
N GLY A 366 13.13 -4.35 -6.35
CA GLY A 366 14.23 -3.41 -6.56
C GLY A 366 13.83 -1.98 -6.92
N PHE A 367 12.56 -1.60 -6.81
CA PHE A 367 12.07 -0.30 -7.25
C PHE A 367 12.02 0.75 -6.13
N GLN A 368 11.36 0.46 -5.03
CA GLN A 368 11.07 1.39 -3.92
C GLN A 368 11.50 0.82 -2.55
N GLY A 369 11.63 -0.51 -2.42
CA GLY A 369 11.91 -1.21 -1.17
C GLY A 369 13.20 -0.79 -0.44
N MET A 370 13.16 -0.82 0.89
CA MET A 370 14.33 -0.74 1.78
C MET A 370 15.29 -1.91 1.59
N VAL A 371 14.72 -3.10 1.41
CA VAL A 371 15.38 -4.29 0.91
C VAL A 371 14.72 -4.71 -0.39
N TYR A 372 15.44 -5.43 -1.23
CA TYR A 372 14.88 -5.91 -2.47
C TYR A 372 15.47 -7.25 -2.90
N VAL A 373 14.67 -8.05 -3.58
CA VAL A 373 15.07 -9.37 -4.07
C VAL A 373 16.30 -9.24 -4.97
N ASN A 374 17.35 -10.03 -4.70
CA ASN A 374 18.55 -10.00 -5.53
C ASN A 374 18.21 -10.39 -6.99
N PRO A 375 18.63 -9.61 -8.00
CA PRO A 375 18.40 -9.91 -9.42
C PRO A 375 18.87 -11.28 -9.90
N ASP A 376 19.79 -11.92 -9.17
CA ASP A 376 20.36 -13.24 -9.47
C ASP A 376 19.59 -14.39 -8.78
N THR A 377 18.46 -14.09 -8.12
CA THR A 377 17.59 -15.14 -7.56
C THR A 377 16.80 -15.84 -8.66
N PRO A 378 16.40 -17.12 -8.45
CA PRO A 378 15.58 -17.86 -9.41
C PRO A 378 14.29 -17.14 -9.83
N TYR A 379 13.63 -16.45 -8.90
CA TYR A 379 12.44 -15.64 -9.23
C TYR A 379 12.77 -14.51 -10.20
N MET A 380 13.80 -13.71 -9.90
CA MET A 380 14.15 -12.55 -10.74
C MET A 380 14.69 -12.97 -12.10
N GLU A 381 15.54 -13.99 -12.18
CA GLU A 381 16.06 -14.50 -13.45
C GLU A 381 14.95 -15.02 -14.36
N ARG A 382 14.01 -15.81 -13.81
CA ARG A 382 12.89 -16.37 -14.54
C ARG A 382 11.94 -15.28 -15.06
N LEU A 383 11.64 -14.27 -14.25
CA LEU A 383 10.74 -13.19 -14.64
C LEU A 383 11.42 -12.10 -15.49
N ARG A 384 12.76 -12.05 -15.55
CA ARG A 384 13.53 -10.97 -16.20
C ARG A 384 13.03 -10.61 -17.61
N PRO A 385 12.81 -11.57 -18.55
CA PRO A 385 12.33 -11.22 -19.89
C PRO A 385 10.95 -10.57 -19.86
N PHE A 386 10.08 -11.02 -18.95
CA PHE A 386 8.74 -10.47 -18.77
C PHE A 386 8.78 -9.08 -18.13
N LEU A 387 9.63 -8.86 -17.12
CA LEU A 387 9.79 -7.55 -16.48
C LEU A 387 10.29 -6.50 -17.46
N LEU A 388 11.27 -6.84 -18.32
CA LEU A 388 11.73 -5.95 -19.40
C LEU A 388 10.62 -5.64 -20.40
N LYS A 389 9.81 -6.63 -20.78
CA LYS A 389 8.65 -6.44 -21.66
C LYS A 389 7.63 -5.51 -21.01
N LYS A 390 7.26 -5.78 -19.76
CA LYS A 390 6.29 -5.02 -18.97
C LYS A 390 6.72 -3.56 -18.80
N HIS A 391 8.01 -3.33 -18.49
CA HIS A 391 8.61 -2.00 -18.42
C HIS A 391 8.52 -1.26 -19.76
N ARG A 392 8.93 -1.90 -20.87
CA ARG A 392 8.84 -1.29 -22.21
C ARG A 392 7.41 -0.91 -22.60
N LEU A 393 6.43 -1.70 -22.16
CA LEU A 393 5.01 -1.43 -22.40
C LEU A 393 4.43 -0.39 -21.41
N ALA A 394 5.20 0.05 -20.42
CA ALA A 394 4.78 0.90 -19.31
C ALA A 394 3.46 0.40 -18.66
N ALA A 395 3.31 -0.91 -18.50
CA ALA A 395 2.03 -1.53 -18.12
C ALA A 395 1.58 -1.21 -16.69
N ASP A 396 2.44 -0.61 -15.86
CA ASP A 396 2.07 -0.14 -14.52
C ASP A 396 1.74 1.35 -14.52
N ALA A 397 0.86 1.76 -13.60
CA ALA A 397 0.59 3.19 -13.37
C ALA A 397 1.64 3.83 -12.47
N TRP A 398 2.17 3.08 -11.51
CA TRP A 398 3.06 3.60 -10.48
C TRP A 398 4.47 3.81 -11.01
N GLY A 399 4.95 5.05 -10.96
CA GLY A 399 6.35 5.38 -11.27
C GLY A 399 6.84 4.97 -12.66
N ALA A 400 5.96 4.70 -13.62
CA ALA A 400 6.34 4.28 -14.96
C ALA A 400 6.84 5.46 -15.83
N ASP A 401 7.89 5.21 -16.61
CA ASP A 401 8.25 5.99 -17.79
C ASP A 401 7.52 5.42 -19.02
N ASP A 402 6.73 6.25 -19.68
CA ASP A 402 5.94 5.88 -20.85
C ASP A 402 6.34 6.57 -22.15
N SER A 403 7.49 7.26 -22.15
CA SER A 403 8.03 7.94 -23.33
C SER A 403 8.08 7.02 -24.56
N GLY A 404 8.43 5.75 -24.38
CA GLY A 404 8.51 4.74 -25.45
C GLY A 404 7.17 4.32 -26.06
N VAL A 405 6.04 4.54 -25.37
CA VAL A 405 4.70 4.12 -25.83
C VAL A 405 3.71 5.27 -25.95
N LYS A 406 4.09 6.49 -25.53
CA LYS A 406 3.22 7.67 -25.51
C LYS A 406 2.53 7.94 -26.86
N HIS A 407 3.25 7.78 -27.96
CA HIS A 407 2.75 7.95 -29.33
C HIS A 407 1.56 7.04 -29.70
N LEU A 408 1.36 5.92 -29.00
CA LEU A 408 0.22 5.01 -29.20
C LEU A 408 -1.07 5.54 -28.55
N TYR A 409 -0.93 6.34 -27.49
CA TYR A 409 -2.06 6.80 -26.66
C TYR A 409 -2.41 8.26 -26.91
N ASP A 410 -1.46 9.08 -27.36
CA ASP A 410 -1.69 10.47 -27.75
C ASP A 410 -2.84 10.65 -28.76
N PRO A 411 -3.05 9.78 -29.77
CA PRO A 411 -4.22 9.89 -30.66
C PRO A 411 -5.56 9.80 -29.92
N ILE A 412 -5.65 8.98 -28.87
CA ILE A 412 -6.87 8.86 -28.04
C ILE A 412 -7.06 10.13 -27.20
N VAL A 413 -5.98 10.62 -26.59
CA VAL A 413 -6.00 11.87 -25.82
C VAL A 413 -6.45 13.04 -26.71
N ASN A 414 -5.84 13.20 -27.87
CA ASN A 414 -6.15 14.26 -28.82
C ASN A 414 -7.58 14.15 -29.35
N HIS A 415 -8.04 12.94 -29.67
CA HIS A 415 -9.43 12.72 -30.08
C HIS A 415 -10.44 13.19 -29.02
N ILE A 416 -10.18 12.94 -27.74
CA ILE A 416 -11.06 13.39 -26.65
C ILE A 416 -10.99 14.92 -26.49
N VAL A 417 -9.81 15.52 -26.63
CA VAL A 417 -9.65 16.99 -26.61
C VAL A 417 -10.44 17.64 -27.72
N ASP A 418 -10.37 17.10 -28.94
CA ASP A 418 -11.06 17.64 -30.11
C ASP A 418 -12.58 17.43 -30.03
N ALA A 419 -13.03 16.26 -29.57
CA ALA A 419 -14.45 15.92 -29.46
C ALA A 419 -15.15 16.62 -28.29
N VAL A 420 -14.42 16.92 -27.22
CA VAL A 420 -14.94 17.58 -26.01
C VAL A 420 -14.08 18.82 -25.71
N PRO A 421 -14.19 19.91 -26.49
CA PRO A 421 -13.27 21.06 -26.40
C PRO A 421 -13.38 21.86 -25.09
N ASP A 422 -14.50 21.77 -24.37
CA ASP A 422 -14.66 22.38 -23.05
C ASP A 422 -13.85 21.60 -21.97
N GLU A 423 -12.78 22.22 -21.47
CA GLU A 423 -11.92 21.65 -20.43
C GLU A 423 -12.68 21.29 -19.15
N MET A 424 -13.71 22.06 -18.79
CA MET A 424 -14.49 21.80 -17.59
C MET A 424 -15.35 20.54 -17.73
N LYS A 425 -15.77 20.19 -18.95
CA LYS A 425 -16.48 18.93 -19.24
C LYS A 425 -15.55 17.72 -19.29
N ARG A 426 -14.24 17.94 -19.46
CA ARG A 426 -13.21 16.87 -19.40
C ARG A 426 -12.76 16.54 -17.98
N LYS A 427 -13.04 17.40 -16.99
CA LYS A 427 -12.68 17.17 -15.59
C LYS A 427 -13.63 16.15 -14.96
N LEU A 428 -13.10 14.99 -14.63
CA LEU A 428 -13.81 13.90 -13.96
C LEU A 428 -13.19 13.63 -12.58
N TYR A 429 -13.98 13.07 -11.66
CA TYR A 429 -13.46 12.60 -10.37
C TYR A 429 -12.75 11.23 -10.54
N PRO A 430 -11.62 10.97 -9.85
CA PRO A 430 -10.89 11.89 -8.97
C PRO A 430 -10.15 12.98 -9.76
N PRO A 431 -10.03 14.21 -9.24
CA PRO A 431 -9.40 15.33 -9.94
C PRO A 431 -7.90 15.13 -10.18
N LEU A 432 -7.27 14.26 -9.40
CA LEU A 432 -5.86 13.87 -9.54
C LEU A 432 -5.58 12.98 -10.76
N TRP A 433 -6.60 12.49 -11.46
CA TRP A 433 -6.43 11.81 -12.74
C TRP A 433 -6.74 12.78 -13.87
N THR A 434 -5.68 13.32 -14.46
CA THR A 434 -5.75 14.11 -15.70
C THR A 434 -6.35 13.28 -16.84
N LEU A 435 -6.73 13.92 -17.95
CA LEU A 435 -7.19 13.19 -19.14
C LEU A 435 -6.16 12.14 -19.60
N GLU A 436 -4.88 12.52 -19.63
CA GLU A 436 -3.79 11.62 -19.99
C GLU A 436 -3.64 10.46 -19.01
N ASP A 437 -3.73 10.73 -17.69
CA ASP A 437 -3.67 9.67 -16.68
C ASP A 437 -4.87 8.72 -16.77
N ARG A 438 -6.05 9.22 -17.18
CA ARG A 438 -7.24 8.38 -17.40
C ARG A 438 -7.06 7.43 -18.58
N VAL A 439 -6.61 7.97 -19.71
CA VAL A 439 -6.29 7.15 -20.89
C VAL A 439 -5.23 6.11 -20.52
N THR A 440 -4.17 6.54 -19.82
CA THR A 440 -3.12 5.64 -19.30
C THR A 440 -3.72 4.52 -18.46
N ARG A 441 -4.53 4.86 -17.45
CA ARG A 441 -5.06 3.87 -16.51
C ARG A 441 -5.91 2.82 -17.19
N ILE A 442 -6.86 3.26 -18.03
CA ILE A 442 -7.82 2.37 -18.68
C ILE A 442 -7.15 1.57 -19.80
N ALA A 443 -6.39 2.22 -20.68
CA ALA A 443 -5.87 1.56 -21.88
C ALA A 443 -4.59 0.77 -21.62
N ARG A 444 -3.67 1.29 -20.80
CA ARG A 444 -2.35 0.68 -20.58
C ARG A 444 -2.32 -0.19 -19.34
N THR A 445 -2.81 0.33 -18.23
CA THR A 445 -2.60 -0.34 -16.92
C THR A 445 -3.73 -1.29 -16.52
N MET A 446 -4.84 -1.25 -17.26
CA MET A 446 -5.94 -2.21 -17.13
C MET A 446 -5.99 -3.10 -18.38
N LEU A 447 -6.31 -2.55 -19.55
CA LEU A 447 -6.51 -3.35 -20.77
C LEU A 447 -5.24 -4.08 -21.21
N VAL A 448 -4.13 -3.38 -21.47
CA VAL A 448 -2.88 -4.06 -21.87
C VAL A 448 -2.38 -4.99 -20.76
N ALA A 449 -2.42 -4.54 -19.50
CA ALA A 449 -2.02 -5.35 -18.36
C ALA A 449 -2.81 -6.66 -18.23
N GLU A 450 -4.13 -6.64 -18.48
CA GLU A 450 -5.00 -7.82 -18.45
C GLU A 450 -4.55 -8.89 -19.46
N PHE A 451 -4.14 -8.49 -20.67
CA PHE A 451 -3.57 -9.43 -21.64
C PHE A 451 -2.21 -10.01 -21.21
N LEU A 452 -1.44 -9.28 -20.39
CA LEU A 452 -0.17 -9.76 -19.87
C LEU A 452 -0.34 -10.72 -18.69
N VAL A 453 -1.48 -10.75 -18.01
CA VAL A 453 -1.74 -11.62 -16.84
C VAL A 453 -1.56 -13.10 -17.20
N GLY A 454 -2.15 -13.54 -18.32
CA GLY A 454 -2.01 -14.91 -18.79
C GLY A 454 -0.56 -15.26 -19.12
N GLU A 455 0.13 -14.39 -19.86
CA GLU A 455 1.55 -14.57 -20.19
C GLU A 455 2.44 -14.64 -18.95
N TRP A 456 2.15 -13.84 -17.92
CA TRP A 456 2.87 -13.90 -16.64
C TRP A 456 2.66 -15.25 -15.96
N ALA A 457 1.43 -15.77 -15.90
CA ALA A 457 1.14 -17.04 -15.26
C ALA A 457 1.81 -18.23 -16.01
N GLU A 458 1.88 -18.17 -17.34
CA GLU A 458 2.54 -19.18 -18.18
C GLU A 458 4.02 -19.38 -17.83
N ILE A 459 4.69 -18.37 -17.28
CA ILE A 459 6.10 -18.45 -16.83
C ILE A 459 6.29 -19.54 -15.75
N PHE A 460 5.22 -19.88 -15.01
CA PHE A 460 5.24 -20.89 -13.97
C PHE A 460 4.83 -22.28 -14.49
N ARG A 461 4.33 -22.41 -15.73
CA ARG A 461 3.85 -23.70 -16.25
C ARG A 461 4.93 -24.77 -16.16
N GLY A 462 4.51 -25.96 -15.73
CA GLY A 462 5.37 -27.15 -15.67
C GLY A 462 6.19 -27.26 -14.38
N LEU A 463 6.26 -26.20 -13.56
CA LEU A 463 6.96 -26.24 -12.29
C LEU A 463 6.37 -27.24 -11.32
N ASP A 464 7.22 -28.00 -10.63
CA ASP A 464 6.83 -28.79 -9.48
C ASP A 464 6.79 -27.98 -8.18
N GLU A 465 6.46 -28.63 -7.07
CA GLU A 465 6.31 -27.96 -5.77
C GLU A 465 7.64 -27.49 -5.17
N GLU A 466 8.72 -28.23 -5.40
CA GLU A 466 10.05 -27.87 -4.92
C GLU A 466 10.57 -26.64 -5.68
N GLU A 467 10.40 -26.62 -7.00
CA GLU A 467 10.76 -25.47 -7.82
C GLU A 467 9.95 -24.21 -7.45
N LEU A 468 8.64 -24.35 -7.18
CA LEU A 468 7.81 -23.24 -6.72
C LEU A 468 8.26 -22.70 -5.36
N GLU A 469 8.64 -23.58 -4.44
CA GLU A 469 9.19 -23.16 -3.16
C GLU A 469 10.53 -22.43 -3.32
N VAL A 470 11.40 -22.90 -4.23
CA VAL A 470 12.65 -22.20 -4.58
C VAL A 470 12.38 -20.80 -5.13
N LEU A 471 11.36 -20.63 -5.97
CA LEU A 471 10.95 -19.30 -6.43
C LEU A 471 10.48 -18.42 -5.26
N ALA A 472 9.59 -18.92 -4.40
CA ALA A 472 9.09 -18.18 -3.24
C ALA A 472 10.21 -17.80 -2.27
N LYS A 473 11.18 -18.69 -2.05
CA LYS A 473 12.34 -18.49 -1.19
C LYS A 473 13.26 -17.36 -1.66
N SER A 474 13.15 -16.92 -2.92
CA SER A 474 13.86 -15.74 -3.41
C SER A 474 13.54 -14.47 -2.60
N PHE A 475 12.39 -14.42 -1.93
CA PHE A 475 11.97 -13.28 -1.10
C PHE A 475 12.49 -13.32 0.34
N GLN A 476 13.14 -14.41 0.78
CA GLN A 476 13.74 -14.46 2.13
C GLN A 476 14.83 -13.39 2.27
N PHE A 477 15.01 -12.87 3.48
CA PHE A 477 15.93 -11.76 3.74
C PHE A 477 17.36 -12.01 3.24
N GLU A 478 17.86 -13.23 3.41
CA GLU A 478 19.22 -13.63 3.01
C GLU A 478 19.43 -13.65 1.49
N SER A 479 18.34 -13.71 0.73
CA SER A 479 18.32 -13.62 -0.73
C SER A 479 18.05 -12.20 -1.24
N CYS A 480 17.93 -11.23 -0.33
CA CYS A 480 17.69 -9.82 -0.65
C CYS A 480 18.96 -8.97 -0.51
N LEU A 481 19.02 -7.91 -1.32
CA LEU A 481 19.98 -6.82 -1.20
C LEU A 481 19.36 -5.68 -0.38
N LYS A 482 20.23 -4.83 0.17
CA LYS A 482 19.84 -3.67 0.98
C LYS A 482 20.04 -2.40 0.16
N ARG A 483 19.04 -1.51 0.14
CA ARG A 483 19.19 -0.18 -0.45
C ARG A 483 19.94 0.73 0.52
N GLN A 484 21.27 0.64 0.52
CA GLN A 484 22.12 1.27 1.53
C GLN A 484 21.83 2.76 1.72
N GLY A 485 21.77 3.54 0.64
CA GLY A 485 21.50 4.98 0.73
C GLY A 485 20.15 5.34 1.37
N LEU A 486 19.10 4.54 1.13
CA LEU A 486 17.81 4.72 1.81
C LEU A 486 17.93 4.36 3.29
N ASN A 487 18.48 3.17 3.59
CA ASN A 487 18.56 2.67 4.95
C ASN A 487 19.44 3.55 5.85
N ASP A 488 20.51 4.15 5.32
CA ASP A 488 21.35 5.11 6.04
C ASP A 488 20.56 6.37 6.40
N VAL A 489 19.81 6.94 5.45
CA VAL A 489 18.96 8.12 5.71
C VAL A 489 17.91 7.84 6.78
N LEU A 490 17.26 6.67 6.71
CA LEU A 490 16.23 6.29 7.68
C LEU A 490 16.82 6.04 9.08
N LYS A 491 17.99 5.40 9.16
CA LYS A 491 18.68 5.14 10.41
C LYS A 491 19.12 6.44 11.10
N GLU A 492 19.76 7.34 10.35
CA GLU A 492 20.12 8.68 10.84
C GLU A 492 18.88 9.43 11.34
N ASN A 493 17.73 9.29 10.67
CA ASN A 493 16.49 9.92 11.12
C ASN A 493 15.91 9.31 12.40
N ALA A 494 15.99 7.99 12.54
CA ALA A 494 15.48 7.29 13.72
C ALA A 494 16.23 7.73 14.99
N GLU A 495 17.55 7.95 14.89
CA GLU A 495 18.40 8.40 16.00
C GLU A 495 18.03 9.80 16.54
N ILE A 496 17.38 10.66 15.74
CA ILE A 496 16.97 12.02 16.16
C ILE A 496 15.83 12.00 17.20
N VAL A 497 15.01 10.95 17.19
CA VAL A 497 13.81 10.84 18.04
C VAL A 497 13.82 9.62 18.97
N ALA A 498 14.95 8.89 19.01
CA ALA A 498 15.13 7.65 19.78
C ALA A 498 15.25 7.88 21.29
#